data_AF-L9LZN4-F1
#
_entry.id   AF-L9LZN4-F1
#
_cell.length_a   1.000
_cell.length_b   1.000
_cell.length_c   1.000
_cell.angle_alpha   90.00
_cell.angle_beta   90.00
_cell.angle_gamma   90.00
#
_symmetry.space_group_name_H-M   'P 1'
#
loop_
_entity.id
_entity.type
_entity.pdbx_description
1 polymer ?
#
loop_
_entity_poly.entity_id
_entity_poly.type
_entity_poly.pdbx_seq_one_letter_code
_entity_poly.pdbx_strand_id
1 'polypeptide(L)'
;MNLKAFLWFAGAGCLLQACTSINTSTSDTFKQYASPQEMIDKKNINDNQRSSKEYVYDWGPKQGHQTVQSLTPKTYLNSYCVAKGGRFSQVQTSTMNLVKDVWTKKLLNTYSSVKQGVGAYHCVETNGQQWYVSIEPLSERKLEQSETRAVILQTKIISLDELKKLYNTKSNVTNAQQEKKAKNHPAKSTEIKANNSKNTPVNIAVKTAPIKPIEEKKPVTQIVEEVKEKPQTEKVVTTPQAQQMQLYSAARKDLGRGQNQINACNNAERAYNYGRLHGASGINVYAESGVLVARCLTNVPSYNQRFSNPQDRAKRILQNLSTNQNHAVAKHMLKQMK
;
A
#
# COMPACT_ATOMS: atom_id res chain seq x y z
N MET A 1 -57.45 -21.02 -36.59
CA MET A 1 -57.35 -20.79 -35.14
C MET A 1 -55.91 -21.07 -34.71
N ASN A 2 -55.25 -20.07 -34.10
CA ASN A 2 -54.31 -20.10 -32.94
C ASN A 2 -53.62 -21.45 -32.59
N LEU A 3 -52.35 -21.57 -32.18
CA LEU A 3 -51.39 -20.66 -31.54
C LEU A 3 -50.04 -21.41 -31.34
N LYS A 4 -48.91 -20.68 -31.34
CA LYS A 4 -47.64 -20.92 -30.56
C LYS A 4 -46.77 -22.14 -30.90
N ALA A 5 -45.43 -22.11 -30.73
CA ALA A 5 -44.43 -21.07 -30.54
C ALA A 5 -43.05 -21.72 -30.70
N PHE A 6 -42.10 -20.94 -31.21
CA PHE A 6 -40.68 -21.22 -31.39
C PHE A 6 -39.93 -21.47 -30.07
N LEU A 7 -38.88 -22.30 -30.12
CA LEU A 7 -37.58 -22.02 -29.49
C LEU A 7 -36.51 -22.99 -30.04
N TRP A 8 -35.69 -22.50 -30.96
CA TRP A 8 -34.42 -23.10 -31.37
C TRP A 8 -33.30 -22.31 -30.71
N PHE A 9 -32.49 -22.95 -29.87
CA PHE A 9 -31.23 -22.40 -29.36
C PHE A 9 -30.12 -22.74 -30.36
N ALA A 10 -29.71 -21.74 -31.16
CA ALA A 10 -28.47 -21.80 -31.92
C ALA A 10 -27.36 -21.17 -31.06
N GLY A 11 -26.40 -22.01 -30.66
CA GLY A 11 -25.17 -21.57 -29.98
C GLY A 11 -24.19 -20.95 -30.96
N ALA A 12 -23.84 -19.69 -30.72
CA ALA A 12 -22.67 -19.05 -31.32
C ALA A 12 -21.64 -18.79 -30.21
N GLY A 13 -20.48 -19.44 -30.34
CA GLY A 13 -19.36 -19.27 -29.42
C GLY A 13 -18.74 -17.87 -29.55
N CYS A 14 -18.73 -17.12 -28.47
CA CYS A 14 -17.95 -15.90 -28.34
C CYS A 14 -16.55 -16.23 -27.79
N LEU A 15 -15.54 -16.06 -28.65
CA LEU A 15 -14.15 -15.94 -28.22
C LEU A 15 -13.99 -14.65 -27.41
N LEU A 16 -13.90 -14.76 -26.08
CA LEU A 16 -13.56 -13.62 -25.22
C LEU A 16 -12.03 -13.43 -25.23
N GLN A 17 -11.55 -12.60 -26.15
CA GLN A 17 -10.30 -11.88 -25.94
C GLN A 17 -10.54 -10.88 -24.81
N ALA A 18 -10.02 -11.19 -23.62
CA ALA A 18 -10.07 -10.30 -22.47
C ALA A 18 -9.21 -9.05 -22.73
N CYS A 19 -9.86 -7.92 -23.00
CA CYS A 19 -9.23 -6.61 -22.98
C CYS A 19 -8.87 -6.24 -21.53
N THR A 20 -7.58 -6.19 -21.20
CA THR A 20 -7.09 -5.50 -20.02
C THR A 20 -7.10 -3.99 -20.27
N SER A 21 -8.20 -3.32 -19.97
CA SER A 21 -8.23 -1.85 -19.84
C SER A 21 -8.30 -1.47 -18.36
N ILE A 22 -7.12 -1.33 -17.74
CA ILE A 22 -6.99 -0.67 -16.44
C ILE A 22 -7.21 0.82 -16.67
N ASN A 23 -8.29 1.34 -16.08
CA ASN A 23 -8.67 2.75 -16.12
C ASN A 23 -7.51 3.67 -15.71
N THR A 24 -7.09 4.51 -16.64
CA THR A 24 -6.01 5.50 -16.56
C THR A 24 -6.35 6.75 -15.74
N SER A 25 -7.46 6.77 -14.98
CA SER A 25 -8.12 8.01 -14.54
C SER A 25 -7.78 8.51 -13.13
N THR A 26 -7.06 7.76 -12.28
CA THR A 26 -6.50 8.25 -10.99
C THR A 26 -5.03 8.70 -11.12
N SER A 27 -4.42 8.48 -12.28
CA SER A 27 -3.04 8.85 -12.59
C SER A 27 -2.79 10.35 -12.42
N ASP A 28 -3.74 11.20 -12.84
CA ASP A 28 -3.49 12.62 -13.02
C ASP A 28 -3.14 13.36 -11.72
N THR A 29 -3.68 12.95 -10.57
CA THR A 29 -3.37 13.61 -9.28
C THR A 29 -1.94 13.35 -8.81
N PHE A 30 -1.31 12.27 -9.25
CA PHE A 30 0.08 11.98 -8.92
C PHE A 30 1.07 12.54 -9.96
N LYS A 31 0.60 12.90 -11.16
CA LYS A 31 1.43 13.54 -12.19
C LYS A 31 1.99 14.89 -11.74
N GLN A 32 1.31 15.59 -10.83
CA GLN A 32 1.73 16.88 -10.28
C GLN A 32 3.03 16.84 -9.46
N TYR A 33 3.44 15.67 -8.98
CA TYR A 33 4.71 15.52 -8.26
C TYR A 33 5.86 15.37 -9.26
N ALA A 34 6.90 16.20 -9.11
CA ALA A 34 8.07 16.20 -9.96
C ALA A 34 8.98 15.00 -9.68
N SER A 35 9.02 14.51 -8.44
CA SER A 35 9.83 13.35 -8.04
C SER A 35 9.10 12.43 -7.05
N PRO A 36 9.52 11.16 -6.91
CA PRO A 36 8.97 10.29 -5.88
C PRO A 36 9.28 10.78 -4.46
N GLN A 37 10.40 11.49 -4.25
CA GLN A 37 10.73 12.11 -2.97
C GLN A 37 9.74 13.23 -2.62
N GLU A 38 9.43 14.12 -3.58
CA GLU A 38 8.44 15.17 -3.37
C GLU A 38 7.07 14.58 -3.02
N MET A 39 6.71 13.44 -3.63
CA MET A 39 5.49 12.73 -3.30
C MET A 39 5.52 12.19 -1.86
N ILE A 40 6.61 11.56 -1.44
CA ILE A 40 6.82 11.08 -0.05
C ILE A 40 6.60 12.23 0.94
N ASP A 41 7.19 13.39 0.66
CA ASP A 41 7.14 14.56 1.54
C ASP A 41 5.72 15.19 1.56
N LYS A 42 5.16 15.49 0.38
CA LYS A 42 3.84 16.15 0.27
C LYS A 42 2.68 15.26 0.71
N LYS A 43 2.82 13.93 0.62
CA LYS A 43 1.83 12.97 1.12
C LYS A 43 2.11 12.55 2.56
N ASN A 44 3.17 13.08 3.17
CA ASN A 44 3.53 12.83 4.57
C ASN A 44 3.63 11.31 4.82
N ILE A 45 4.34 10.62 3.92
CA ILE A 45 4.59 9.17 3.99
C ILE A 45 5.63 8.88 5.07
N ASN A 46 6.63 9.75 5.19
CA ASN A 46 7.40 9.87 6.43
C ASN A 46 6.88 11.09 7.19
N ASP A 47 7.10 11.14 8.50
CA ASP A 47 6.84 12.34 9.28
C ASP A 47 7.81 13.46 8.87
N ASN A 48 7.37 14.72 8.87
CA ASN A 48 8.23 15.84 8.45
C ASN A 48 9.43 16.03 9.39
N GLN A 49 9.32 15.56 10.65
CA GLN A 49 10.38 15.65 11.65
C GLN A 49 11.19 14.35 11.78
N ARG A 50 10.73 13.24 11.18
CA ARG A 50 11.35 11.92 11.33
C ARG A 50 11.35 11.20 9.98
N SER A 51 12.46 10.57 9.61
CA SER A 51 12.55 9.76 8.38
C SER A 51 11.75 8.45 8.41
N SER A 52 10.68 8.39 9.20
CA SER A 52 9.75 7.28 9.35
C SER A 52 8.40 7.77 9.86
N LYS A 53 7.35 6.95 9.71
CA LYS A 53 6.01 7.24 10.19
C LYS A 53 5.34 5.98 10.75
N GLU A 54 4.46 6.19 11.71
CA GLU A 54 3.63 5.14 12.29
C GLU A 54 2.42 4.82 11.41
N TYR A 55 2.18 3.52 11.21
CA TYR A 55 1.06 2.99 10.44
C TYR A 55 0.40 1.84 11.19
N VAL A 56 -0.91 1.93 11.37
CA VAL A 56 -1.68 0.83 11.97
C VAL A 56 -1.73 -0.36 11.00
N TYR A 57 -1.35 -1.55 11.46
CA TYR A 57 -1.40 -2.77 10.65
C TYR A 57 -2.39 -3.81 11.19
N ASP A 58 -2.86 -3.62 12.42
CA ASP A 58 -3.88 -4.42 13.08
C ASP A 58 -4.69 -3.52 14.02
N TRP A 59 -6.00 -3.49 13.84
CA TRP A 59 -6.91 -2.70 14.69
C TRP A 59 -7.47 -3.51 15.87
N GLY A 60 -7.08 -4.78 15.97
CA GLY A 60 -7.63 -5.71 16.93
C GLY A 60 -9.02 -6.22 16.54
N PRO A 61 -9.55 -7.20 17.29
CA PRO A 61 -10.74 -7.96 16.90
C PRO A 61 -12.01 -7.10 16.82
N LYS A 62 -12.14 -6.07 17.66
CA LYS A 62 -13.32 -5.18 17.68
C LYS A 62 -13.37 -4.21 16.51
N GLN A 63 -12.24 -3.95 15.85
CA GLN A 63 -12.11 -2.94 14.80
C GLN A 63 -11.50 -3.51 13.50
N GLY A 64 -11.51 -4.83 13.32
CA GLY A 64 -10.89 -5.49 12.17
C GLY A 64 -11.49 -5.14 10.79
N HIS A 65 -12.62 -4.43 10.75
CA HIS A 65 -13.19 -3.87 9.51
C HIS A 65 -12.46 -2.61 9.04
N GLN A 66 -11.64 -1.98 9.88
CA GLN A 66 -10.88 -0.79 9.50
C GLN A 66 -9.72 -1.15 8.57
N THR A 67 -9.50 -0.31 7.57
CA THR A 67 -8.41 -0.50 6.61
C THR A 67 -7.06 -0.39 7.32
N VAL A 68 -6.22 -1.39 7.11
CA VAL A 68 -4.82 -1.36 7.53
C VAL A 68 -4.07 -0.26 6.78
N GLN A 69 -3.26 0.49 7.51
CA GLN A 69 -2.51 1.63 6.99
C GLN A 69 -1.07 1.27 6.61
N SER A 70 -0.55 0.11 7.03
CA SER A 70 0.82 -0.33 6.70
C SER A 70 1.11 -0.45 5.20
N LEU A 71 0.07 -0.60 4.37
CA LEU A 71 0.18 -0.64 2.90
C LEU A 71 0.20 0.74 2.25
N THR A 72 0.01 1.82 3.02
CA THR A 72 -0.10 3.19 2.49
C THR A 72 1.14 3.59 1.68
N PRO A 73 2.38 3.43 2.18
CA PRO A 73 3.57 3.84 1.41
C PRO A 73 3.64 3.15 0.04
N LYS A 74 3.50 1.82 0.02
CA LYS A 74 3.49 1.01 -1.20
C LYS A 74 2.42 1.47 -2.18
N THR A 75 1.20 1.69 -1.68
CA THR A 75 0.05 2.07 -2.51
C THR A 75 0.26 3.43 -3.19
N TYR A 76 0.80 4.40 -2.45
CA TYR A 76 1.06 5.74 -2.96
C TYR A 76 2.20 5.74 -3.99
N LEU A 77 3.29 5.03 -3.71
CA LEU A 77 4.42 4.89 -4.63
C LEU A 77 4.02 4.15 -5.91
N ASN A 78 3.21 3.09 -5.80
CA ASN A 78 2.64 2.40 -6.95
C ASN A 78 1.77 3.35 -7.80
N SER A 79 0.89 4.10 -7.14
CA SER A 79 0.00 5.05 -7.83
C SER A 79 0.79 6.15 -8.53
N TYR A 80 1.87 6.65 -7.92
CA TYR A 80 2.78 7.60 -8.53
C TYR A 80 3.50 7.02 -9.75
N CYS A 81 4.05 5.81 -9.64
CA CYS A 81 4.72 5.15 -10.75
C CYS A 81 3.78 4.93 -11.94
N VAL A 82 2.60 4.34 -11.70
CA VAL A 82 1.56 4.13 -12.72
C VAL A 82 1.10 5.46 -13.34
N ALA A 83 1.06 6.53 -12.54
CA ALA A 83 0.68 7.84 -13.03
C ALA A 83 1.64 8.42 -14.07
N LYS A 84 2.92 8.07 -13.98
CA LYS A 84 3.97 8.40 -14.96
C LYS A 84 4.05 7.37 -16.10
N GLY A 85 3.02 6.53 -16.26
CA GLY A 85 2.99 5.43 -17.23
C GLY A 85 3.86 4.25 -16.84
N GLY A 86 4.45 4.25 -15.65
CA GLY A 86 5.43 3.26 -15.25
C GLY A 86 4.86 1.98 -14.65
N ARG A 87 5.75 1.01 -14.44
CA ARG A 87 5.45 -0.26 -13.76
C ARG A 87 6.20 -0.33 -12.44
N PHE A 88 5.44 -0.46 -11.36
CA PHE A 88 5.98 -0.61 -10.01
C PHE A 88 6.03 -2.09 -9.63
N SER A 89 7.20 -2.61 -9.31
CA SER A 89 7.40 -4.01 -8.97
C SER A 89 8.27 -4.16 -7.73
N GLN A 90 7.92 -5.13 -6.88
CA GLN A 90 8.77 -5.51 -5.77
C GLN A 90 9.99 -6.28 -6.29
N VAL A 91 11.19 -5.85 -5.89
CA VAL A 91 12.45 -6.48 -6.30
C VAL A 91 13.13 -7.23 -5.15
N GLN A 92 12.85 -6.85 -3.91
CA GLN A 92 13.31 -7.57 -2.72
C GLN A 92 12.23 -7.58 -1.64
N THR A 93 12.13 -8.68 -0.91
CA THR A 93 11.30 -8.75 0.30
C THR A 93 12.13 -8.24 1.47
N SER A 94 11.51 -7.45 2.36
CA SER A 94 12.18 -7.03 3.60
C SER A 94 12.55 -8.25 4.44
N THR A 95 13.81 -8.30 4.88
CA THR A 95 14.26 -9.23 5.92
C THR A 95 14.03 -8.67 7.32
N MET A 96 13.46 -7.47 7.43
CA MET A 96 13.22 -6.71 8.66
C MET A 96 14.51 -6.49 9.48
N ASN A 97 15.65 -6.32 8.81
CA ASN A 97 16.95 -6.17 9.46
C ASN A 97 17.04 -4.94 10.37
N LEU A 98 16.26 -3.89 10.08
CA LEU A 98 16.23 -2.66 10.87
C LEU A 98 15.42 -2.76 12.17
N VAL A 99 14.57 -3.78 12.30
CA VAL A 99 13.90 -4.10 13.56
C VAL A 99 14.93 -4.73 14.50
N LYS A 100 15.11 -4.18 15.71
CA LYS A 100 16.11 -4.74 16.65
C LYS A 100 15.59 -5.96 17.41
N ASP A 101 14.30 -5.94 17.78
CA ASP A 101 13.69 -6.99 18.58
C ASP A 101 13.26 -8.20 17.72
N VAL A 102 13.71 -9.40 18.12
CA VAL A 102 13.45 -10.65 17.39
C VAL A 102 11.97 -11.04 17.46
N TRP A 103 11.31 -10.79 18.60
CA TRP A 103 9.89 -11.07 18.75
C TRP A 103 9.05 -10.18 17.83
N THR A 104 9.39 -8.90 17.75
CA THR A 104 8.78 -7.96 16.83
C THR A 104 8.94 -8.41 15.38
N LYS A 105 10.13 -8.87 14.97
CA LYS A 105 10.32 -9.44 13.62
C LYS A 105 9.40 -10.64 13.38
N LYS A 106 9.31 -11.56 14.33
CA LYS A 106 8.45 -12.75 14.22
C LYS A 106 6.98 -12.35 14.12
N LEU A 107 6.54 -11.41 14.95
CA LEU A 107 5.19 -10.88 14.96
C LEU A 107 4.85 -10.20 13.63
N LEU A 108 5.63 -9.23 13.17
CA LEU A 108 5.38 -8.55 11.90
C LEU A 108 5.31 -9.53 10.71
N ASN A 109 6.06 -10.64 10.78
CA ASN A 109 6.02 -11.72 9.79
C ASN A 109 4.76 -12.60 9.82
N THR A 110 3.89 -12.48 10.83
CA THR A 110 2.57 -13.17 10.83
C THR A 110 1.49 -12.35 10.11
N TYR A 111 1.68 -11.04 9.97
CA TYR A 111 0.68 -10.15 9.37
C TYR A 111 0.93 -9.92 7.88
N SER A 112 0.04 -10.44 7.03
CA SER A 112 0.13 -10.28 5.58
C SER A 112 0.14 -8.81 5.14
N SER A 113 -0.60 -7.95 5.84
CA SER A 113 -0.65 -6.49 5.62
C SER A 113 0.70 -5.80 5.80
N VAL A 114 1.59 -6.34 6.63
CA VAL A 114 2.96 -5.84 6.78
C VAL A 114 3.85 -6.47 5.73
N LYS A 115 3.87 -7.81 5.63
CA LYS A 115 4.73 -8.55 4.68
C LYS A 115 4.59 -8.08 3.24
N GLN A 116 3.36 -7.77 2.81
CA GLN A 116 3.09 -7.31 1.45
C GLN A 116 3.48 -5.85 1.23
N GLY A 117 3.63 -5.06 2.29
CA GLY A 117 3.95 -3.63 2.23
C GLY A 117 5.45 -3.33 2.27
N VAL A 118 6.24 -4.18 2.94
CA VAL A 118 7.67 -3.92 3.20
C VAL A 118 8.61 -4.59 2.20
N GLY A 119 9.78 -4.00 2.01
CA GLY A 119 10.82 -4.44 1.10
C GLY A 119 11.25 -3.32 0.16
N ALA A 120 11.99 -3.71 -0.88
CA ALA A 120 12.39 -2.76 -1.91
C ALA A 120 11.63 -2.96 -3.21
N TYR A 121 11.35 -1.84 -3.84
CA TYR A 121 10.56 -1.73 -5.04
C TYR A 121 11.30 -0.93 -6.09
N HIS A 122 10.98 -1.21 -7.34
CA HIS A 122 11.52 -0.57 -8.52
C HIS A 122 10.38 -0.05 -9.37
N CYS A 123 10.49 1.20 -9.80
CA CYS A 123 9.64 1.77 -10.83
C CYS A 123 10.45 1.97 -12.11
N VAL A 124 9.86 1.58 -13.24
CA VAL A 124 10.34 1.95 -14.58
C VAL A 124 9.24 2.73 -15.25
N GLU A 125 9.48 3.99 -15.54
CA GLU A 125 8.56 4.91 -16.22
C GLU A 125 8.69 4.80 -17.75
N THR A 126 7.65 5.21 -18.49
CA THR A 126 7.65 5.13 -19.96
C THR A 126 8.65 6.05 -20.64
N ASN A 127 9.10 7.10 -19.94
CA ASN A 127 10.15 8.01 -20.40
C ASN A 127 11.58 7.46 -20.17
N GLY A 128 11.71 6.22 -19.65
CA GLY A 128 12.99 5.60 -19.32
C GLY A 128 13.56 5.97 -17.95
N GLN A 129 12.91 6.88 -17.20
CA GLN A 129 13.29 7.15 -15.82
C GLN A 129 13.02 5.93 -14.94
N GLN A 130 13.93 5.66 -14.03
CA GLN A 130 13.81 4.56 -13.10
C GLN A 130 14.32 4.96 -11.72
N TRP A 131 13.69 4.40 -10.69
CA TRP A 131 14.05 4.67 -9.31
C TRP A 131 13.73 3.48 -8.43
N TYR A 132 14.46 3.39 -7.32
CA TYR A 132 14.27 2.37 -6.30
C TYR A 132 13.84 3.02 -4.99
N VAL A 133 13.02 2.31 -4.24
CA VAL A 133 12.56 2.75 -2.92
C VAL A 133 12.57 1.56 -1.96
N SER A 134 13.05 1.77 -0.74
CA SER A 134 12.89 0.83 0.36
C SER A 134 11.75 1.29 1.28
N ILE A 135 10.94 0.33 1.72
CA ILE A 135 9.94 0.49 2.77
C ILE A 135 10.29 -0.53 3.85
N GLU A 136 10.92 -0.08 4.94
CA GLU A 136 11.46 -0.97 5.97
C GLU A 136 10.85 -0.69 7.34
N PRO A 137 10.47 -1.74 8.10
CA PRO A 137 10.03 -1.58 9.48
C PRO A 137 11.21 -1.29 10.40
N LEU A 138 11.05 -0.29 11.27
CA LEU A 138 12.04 0.06 12.30
C LEU A 138 11.67 -0.53 13.66
N SER A 139 10.38 -0.53 13.98
CA SER A 139 9.84 -1.03 15.24
C SER A 139 8.33 -1.21 15.15
N GLU A 140 7.76 -1.76 16.21
CA GLU A 140 6.35 -2.02 16.38
C GLU A 140 5.94 -1.62 17.79
N ARG A 141 4.68 -1.20 17.96
CA ARG A 141 4.07 -1.06 19.27
C ARG A 141 2.58 -1.28 19.25
N LYS A 142 2.05 -1.72 20.39
CA LYS A 142 0.63 -1.63 20.71
C LYS A 142 0.31 -0.20 21.15
N LEU A 143 -0.80 0.36 20.66
CA LEU A 143 -1.27 1.68 21.07
C LEU A 143 -1.97 1.57 22.42
N GLU A 144 -1.57 2.45 23.35
CA GLU A 144 -2.10 2.50 24.72
C GLU A 144 -3.63 2.42 24.75
N GLN A 145 -4.16 1.65 25.71
CA GLN A 145 -5.61 1.48 25.95
C GLN A 145 -6.41 0.86 24.79
N SER A 146 -5.76 0.27 23.77
CA SER A 146 -6.43 -0.43 22.68
C SER A 146 -5.72 -1.72 22.27
N GLU A 147 -6.43 -2.61 21.57
CA GLU A 147 -5.80 -3.77 20.89
C GLU A 147 -5.14 -3.37 19.55
N THR A 148 -5.11 -2.08 19.22
CA THR A 148 -4.53 -1.57 17.98
C THR A 148 -3.01 -1.68 18.03
N ARG A 149 -2.43 -2.19 16.96
CA ARG A 149 -0.98 -2.32 16.79
C ARG A 149 -0.51 -1.54 15.56
N ALA A 150 0.62 -0.87 15.73
CA ALA A 150 1.19 -0.02 14.72
C ALA A 150 2.66 -0.35 14.48
N VAL A 151 3.07 -0.24 13.22
CA VAL A 151 4.44 -0.43 12.76
C VAL A 151 5.00 0.93 12.35
N ILE A 152 6.24 1.20 12.75
CA ILE A 152 6.95 2.40 12.31
C ILE A 152 7.72 2.02 11.05
N LEU A 153 7.34 2.61 9.93
CA LEU A 153 7.93 2.36 8.61
C LEU A 153 8.81 3.52 8.18
N GLN A 154 10.00 3.23 7.68
CA GLN A 154 10.85 4.16 6.95
C GLN A 154 10.68 3.92 5.46
N THR A 155 10.31 4.97 4.73
CA THR A 155 10.28 4.95 3.25
C THR A 155 11.43 5.80 2.71
N LYS A 156 12.34 5.22 1.92
CA LYS A 156 13.51 5.95 1.43
C LYS A 156 13.77 5.65 -0.04
N ILE A 157 13.95 6.70 -0.86
CA ILE A 157 14.51 6.54 -2.21
C ILE A 157 15.97 6.11 -2.08
N ILE A 158 16.34 5.03 -2.75
CA ILE A 158 17.67 4.43 -2.65
C ILE A 158 18.30 4.25 -4.03
N SER A 159 19.62 4.22 -4.07
CA SER A 159 20.37 3.83 -5.27
C SER A 159 20.41 2.30 -5.43
N LEU A 160 20.83 1.83 -6.61
CA LEU A 160 21.05 0.40 -6.86
C LEU A 160 22.13 -0.19 -5.93
N ASP A 161 23.14 0.61 -5.56
CA ASP A 161 24.21 0.16 -4.65
C ASP A 161 23.72 0.07 -3.21
N GLU A 162 22.89 1.03 -2.78
CA GLU A 162 22.20 0.94 -1.48
C GLU A 162 21.27 -0.27 -1.43
N LEU A 163 20.54 -0.56 -2.52
CA LEU A 163 19.71 -1.77 -2.63
C LEU A 163 20.55 -3.03 -2.43
N LYS A 164 21.66 -3.17 -3.16
CA LYS A 164 22.57 -4.30 -3.00
C LYS A 164 23.10 -4.37 -1.57
N LYS A 165 23.48 -3.25 -0.95
CA LYS A 165 23.99 -3.23 0.43
C LYS A 165 22.94 -3.65 1.46
N LEU A 166 21.68 -3.26 1.27
CA LEU A 166 20.59 -3.60 2.19
C LEU A 166 20.21 -5.09 2.12
N TYR A 167 20.25 -5.71 0.93
CA TYR A 167 19.73 -7.06 0.70
C TYR A 167 20.77 -8.12 0.33
N ASN A 168 22.03 -7.77 0.03
CA ASN A 168 23.11 -8.75 -0.10
C ASN A 168 23.55 -9.21 1.29
N THR A 169 22.87 -10.25 1.78
CA THR A 169 23.35 -11.07 2.89
C THR A 169 24.02 -12.33 2.36
N LYS A 170 25.12 -12.16 1.62
CA LYS A 170 26.25 -13.07 1.75
C LYS A 170 27.29 -12.36 2.60
N SER A 171 27.48 -12.86 3.82
CA SER A 171 28.52 -12.47 4.78
C SER A 171 28.30 -11.12 5.49
N ASN A 172 27.61 -11.14 6.64
CA ASN A 172 27.88 -10.25 7.77
C ASN A 172 27.44 -10.88 9.11
N VAL A 173 27.75 -12.18 9.25
CA VAL A 173 27.86 -12.84 10.56
C VAL A 173 29.35 -13.07 10.80
N THR A 174 30.10 -11.98 10.95
CA THR A 174 31.46 -11.90 11.54
C THR A 174 31.90 -10.46 11.33
N ASN A 175 31.53 -9.56 12.24
CA ASN A 175 32.28 -8.33 12.57
C ASN A 175 31.59 -7.62 13.75
N ALA A 176 31.25 -8.40 14.79
CA ALA A 176 30.81 -7.89 16.08
C ALA A 176 31.69 -8.47 17.19
N GLN A 177 33.01 -8.52 16.97
CA GLN A 177 34.02 -8.71 18.01
C GLN A 177 35.31 -8.03 17.57
N GLN A 178 35.37 -6.70 17.63
CA GLN A 178 36.64 -5.98 17.69
C GLN A 178 36.46 -4.55 18.20
N GLU A 179 35.88 -4.40 19.39
CA GLU A 179 36.18 -3.27 20.26
C GLU A 179 36.24 -3.78 21.70
N LYS A 180 37.43 -4.22 22.11
CA LYS A 180 37.95 -4.15 23.49
C LYS A 180 39.36 -4.72 23.54
N LYS A 181 40.34 -3.83 23.39
CA LYS A 181 41.50 -3.63 24.29
C LYS A 181 42.62 -2.96 23.52
N ALA A 182 42.71 -1.64 23.67
CA ALA A 182 43.99 -0.95 23.60
C ALA A 182 44.77 -1.29 24.88
N LYS A 183 45.98 -1.82 24.74
CA LYS A 183 47.10 -1.65 25.69
C LYS A 183 48.43 -1.97 24.99
N ASN A 184 49.16 -0.90 24.71
CA ASN A 184 50.61 -0.66 24.78
C ASN A 184 51.66 -1.60 24.12
N HIS A 185 52.52 -0.89 23.37
CA HIS A 185 53.96 -1.08 23.11
C HIS A 185 54.44 -1.84 21.86
N PRO A 186 55.61 -1.42 21.32
CA PRO A 186 55.83 -1.31 19.88
C PRO A 186 56.98 -2.16 19.34
N ALA A 187 57.01 -2.22 18.00
CA ALA A 187 58.18 -2.29 17.13
C ALA A 187 59.06 -3.57 17.12
N LYS A 188 59.06 -4.20 15.94
CA LYS A 188 60.19 -4.28 14.98
C LYS A 188 60.66 -5.70 14.65
N SER A 189 60.82 -5.92 13.32
CA SER A 189 61.65 -6.90 12.60
C SER A 189 61.25 -8.38 12.80
N THR A 190 61.31 -9.29 11.83
CA THR A 190 62.13 -9.46 10.62
C THR A 190 61.36 -10.53 9.80
N GLU A 191 60.96 -10.29 8.55
CA GLU A 191 61.72 -10.62 7.34
C GLU A 191 61.63 -12.11 6.92
N ILE A 192 61.61 -12.30 5.59
CA ILE A 192 62.05 -13.49 4.83
C ILE A 192 60.98 -14.47 4.31
N LYS A 193 60.70 -14.26 3.01
CA LYS A 193 60.61 -15.23 1.89
C LYS A 193 59.44 -16.22 1.91
N ALA A 194 58.93 -16.69 0.77
CA ALA A 194 59.05 -16.34 -0.64
C ALA A 194 58.09 -17.30 -1.36
N ASN A 195 57.74 -16.95 -2.60
CA ASN A 195 57.40 -17.88 -3.67
C ASN A 195 56.06 -18.63 -3.54
N ASN A 196 55.32 -18.90 -4.61
CA ASN A 196 55.36 -18.43 -5.98
C ASN A 196 53.96 -18.72 -6.56
N SER A 197 53.49 -17.83 -7.42
CA SER A 197 52.91 -18.12 -8.73
C SER A 197 52.37 -19.53 -9.00
N LYS A 198 51.09 -19.66 -9.38
CA LYS A 198 50.72 -19.81 -10.80
C LYS A 198 49.20 -19.92 -11.00
N ASN A 199 48.69 -18.99 -11.82
CA ASN A 199 47.54 -19.21 -12.70
C ASN A 199 47.77 -20.46 -13.56
N THR A 200 46.75 -21.28 -13.83
CA THR A 200 46.01 -21.41 -15.11
C THR A 200 45.00 -22.59 -15.04
N PRO A 201 44.03 -22.72 -15.98
CA PRO A 201 42.64 -23.07 -15.69
C PRO A 201 42.23 -24.41 -16.35
N VAL A 202 40.91 -24.59 -16.54
CA VAL A 202 40.24 -25.52 -17.47
C VAL A 202 39.89 -26.90 -16.87
N ASN A 203 38.60 -27.26 -16.75
CA ASN A 203 37.86 -27.88 -17.87
C ASN A 203 36.37 -28.12 -17.59
N ILE A 204 35.60 -28.06 -18.67
CA ILE A 204 34.18 -28.37 -18.83
C ILE A 204 34.05 -29.88 -19.08
N ALA A 205 33.08 -30.56 -18.46
CA ALA A 205 32.46 -31.76 -19.07
C ALA A 205 31.08 -32.10 -18.47
N VAL A 206 30.14 -32.23 -19.40
CA VAL A 206 28.76 -32.73 -19.36
C VAL A 206 28.69 -34.17 -18.85
N LYS A 207 27.59 -34.57 -18.18
CA LYS A 207 26.95 -35.90 -18.38
C LYS A 207 25.52 -36.00 -17.84
N THR A 208 24.74 -36.70 -18.65
CA THR A 208 23.29 -36.95 -18.71
C THR A 208 22.81 -38.09 -17.80
N ALA A 209 21.48 -38.16 -17.65
CA ALA A 209 20.67 -39.10 -16.85
C ALA A 209 20.86 -40.61 -17.15
N PRO A 210 20.26 -41.50 -16.32
CA PRO A 210 19.10 -42.26 -16.82
C PRO A 210 17.98 -42.56 -15.79
N ILE A 211 16.89 -43.15 -16.31
CA ILE A 211 15.52 -43.31 -15.79
C ILE A 211 15.13 -44.82 -15.72
N LYS A 212 14.16 -45.18 -14.83
CA LYS A 212 13.19 -46.33 -14.78
C LYS A 212 13.67 -47.71 -14.26
N PRO A 213 12.77 -48.68 -13.84
CA PRO A 213 11.28 -48.78 -13.91
C PRO A 213 10.54 -49.21 -12.58
N ILE A 214 9.27 -48.82 -12.33
CA ILE A 214 7.95 -49.51 -12.45
C ILE A 214 7.71 -50.76 -11.58
N GLU A 215 6.70 -50.72 -10.67
CA GLU A 215 5.72 -51.82 -10.51
C GLU A 215 4.36 -51.32 -9.93
N GLU A 216 3.27 -51.82 -10.53
CA GLU A 216 1.85 -51.53 -10.28
C GLU A 216 1.28 -52.31 -9.07
N LYS A 217 0.21 -51.76 -8.45
CA LYS A 217 -1.06 -52.50 -8.22
C LYS A 217 -2.21 -51.54 -7.82
N LYS A 218 -3.41 -51.95 -8.21
CA LYS A 218 -4.64 -51.17 -8.52
C LYS A 218 -5.69 -51.33 -7.37
N PRO A 219 -6.97 -50.89 -7.51
CA PRO A 219 -7.63 -49.84 -6.72
C PRO A 219 -8.74 -50.34 -5.75
N VAL A 220 -9.21 -49.52 -4.80
CA VAL A 220 -10.53 -49.69 -4.15
C VAL A 220 -11.23 -48.35 -3.90
N THR A 221 -12.55 -48.41 -4.07
CA THR A 221 -13.58 -47.42 -4.37
C THR A 221 -14.03 -46.51 -3.22
N GLN A 222 -14.58 -45.37 -3.64
CA GLN A 222 -15.43 -44.36 -2.99
C GLN A 222 -16.25 -44.79 -1.75
N ILE A 223 -16.29 -43.92 -0.73
CA ILE A 223 -17.51 -43.64 0.06
C ILE A 223 -17.59 -42.12 0.25
N VAL A 224 -18.73 -41.58 -0.17
CA VAL A 224 -19.22 -40.21 -0.02
C VAL A 224 -19.79 -40.08 1.38
N GLU A 225 -19.42 -39.04 2.14
CA GLU A 225 -20.25 -38.59 3.25
C GLU A 225 -20.34 -37.06 3.27
N GLU A 226 -21.58 -36.62 3.11
CA GLU A 226 -22.11 -35.29 2.95
C GLU A 226 -22.18 -34.58 4.32
N VAL A 227 -21.44 -33.49 4.51
CA VAL A 227 -21.63 -32.62 5.68
C VAL A 227 -21.63 -31.14 5.27
N LYS A 228 -22.86 -30.65 5.08
CA LYS A 228 -23.39 -29.31 5.36
C LYS A 228 -22.51 -28.10 5.02
N GLU A 229 -22.83 -27.57 3.84
CA GLU A 229 -22.65 -26.21 3.38
C GLU A 229 -22.99 -25.16 4.48
N LYS A 230 -21.97 -24.43 4.94
CA LYS A 230 -22.14 -23.08 5.51
C LYS A 230 -21.90 -22.08 4.38
N PRO A 231 -22.76 -21.07 4.18
CA PRO A 231 -22.53 -20.07 3.15
C PRO A 231 -21.24 -19.33 3.46
N GLN A 232 -20.23 -19.53 2.62
CA GLN A 232 -19.03 -18.72 2.62
C GLN A 232 -19.48 -17.29 2.27
N THR A 233 -19.33 -16.38 3.23
CA THR A 233 -19.44 -14.95 3.01
C THR A 233 -18.48 -14.58 1.88
N GLU A 234 -19.07 -14.35 0.72
CA GLU A 234 -18.46 -13.80 -0.46
C GLU A 234 -17.72 -12.53 -0.04
N LYS A 235 -16.39 -12.54 -0.17
CA LYS A 235 -15.56 -11.38 0.08
C LYS A 235 -15.92 -10.35 -0.99
N VAL A 236 -16.87 -9.48 -0.66
CA VAL A 236 -17.18 -8.29 -1.45
C VAL A 236 -15.90 -7.50 -1.59
N VAL A 237 -15.25 -7.59 -2.75
CA VAL A 237 -14.16 -6.72 -3.15
C VAL A 237 -14.78 -5.32 -3.21
N THR A 238 -14.64 -4.56 -2.12
CA THR A 238 -15.24 -3.23 -2.03
C THR A 238 -14.51 -2.34 -3.01
N THR A 239 -15.19 -2.01 -4.11
CA THR A 239 -14.69 -1.08 -5.12
C THR A 239 -14.38 0.27 -4.47
N PRO A 240 -13.43 1.07 -4.99
CA PRO A 240 -13.18 2.42 -4.49
C PRO A 240 -14.46 3.27 -4.43
N GLN A 241 -15.39 3.06 -5.36
CA GLN A 241 -16.71 3.69 -5.38
C GLN A 241 -17.54 3.29 -4.15
N ALA A 242 -17.60 1.99 -3.84
CA ALA A 242 -18.30 1.49 -2.67
C ALA A 242 -17.68 2.02 -1.37
N GLN A 243 -16.35 2.11 -1.30
CA GLN A 243 -15.62 2.66 -0.15
C GLN A 243 -15.87 4.16 0.01
N GLN A 244 -15.82 4.93 -1.07
CA GLN A 244 -16.14 6.36 -1.06
C GLN A 244 -17.59 6.59 -0.59
N MET A 245 -18.54 5.81 -1.13
CA MET A 245 -19.94 5.86 -0.72
C MET A 245 -20.15 5.49 0.74
N GLN A 246 -19.45 4.47 1.24
CA GLN A 246 -19.55 4.05 2.64
C GLN A 246 -19.03 5.13 3.58
N LEU A 247 -17.86 5.71 3.28
CA LEU A 247 -17.28 6.80 4.06
C LEU A 247 -18.17 8.05 4.05
N TYR A 248 -18.69 8.43 2.87
CA TYR A 248 -19.63 9.53 2.74
C TYR A 248 -20.91 9.30 3.54
N SER A 249 -21.50 8.10 3.42
CA SER A 249 -22.75 7.76 4.11
C SER A 249 -22.58 7.76 5.63
N ALA A 250 -21.46 7.21 6.13
CA ALA A 250 -21.12 7.24 7.55
C ALA A 250 -20.92 8.68 8.04
N ALA A 251 -20.15 9.49 7.31
CA ALA A 251 -19.92 10.89 7.65
C ALA A 251 -21.22 11.70 7.69
N ARG A 252 -22.08 11.55 6.69
CA ARG A 252 -23.38 12.24 6.61
C ARG A 252 -24.29 11.87 7.78
N LYS A 253 -24.35 10.57 8.13
CA LYS A 253 -25.15 10.06 9.25
C LYS A 253 -24.68 10.66 10.58
N ASP A 254 -23.38 10.58 10.85
CA ASP A 254 -22.81 10.99 12.13
C ASP A 254 -22.85 12.51 12.30
N LEU A 255 -22.53 13.28 11.25
CA LEU A 255 -22.68 14.74 11.25
C LEU A 255 -24.14 15.18 11.41
N GLY A 256 -25.08 14.49 10.75
CA GLY A 256 -26.51 14.78 10.88
C GLY A 256 -27.06 14.52 12.28
N ARG A 257 -26.43 13.61 13.04
CA ARG A 257 -26.80 13.29 14.43
C ARG A 257 -25.99 14.06 15.47
N GLY A 258 -24.98 14.84 15.05
CA GLY A 258 -24.04 15.50 15.96
C GLY A 258 -23.16 14.54 16.77
N GLN A 259 -23.05 13.28 16.36
CA GLN A 259 -22.26 12.26 17.06
C GLN A 259 -20.91 12.06 16.37
N ASN A 260 -19.89 11.64 17.11
CA ASN A 260 -18.57 11.29 16.57
C ASN A 260 -18.00 12.32 15.59
N GLN A 261 -18.25 13.62 15.82
CA GLN A 261 -18.07 14.69 14.83
C GLN A 261 -16.66 14.69 14.22
N ILE A 262 -15.62 14.41 15.01
CA ILE A 262 -14.24 14.26 14.51
C ILE A 262 -14.11 13.13 13.50
N ASN A 263 -14.61 11.94 13.83
CA ASN A 263 -14.53 10.77 12.94
C ASN A 263 -15.39 10.97 11.70
N ALA A 264 -16.54 11.62 11.85
CA ALA A 264 -17.40 11.97 10.74
C ALA A 264 -16.70 12.94 9.77
N CYS A 265 -15.99 13.95 10.31
CA CYS A 265 -15.18 14.87 9.51
C CYS A 265 -13.98 14.18 8.84
N ASN A 266 -13.28 13.30 9.55
CA ASN A 266 -12.21 12.50 8.96
C ASN A 266 -12.73 11.59 7.84
N ASN A 267 -13.92 11.00 8.00
CA ASN A 267 -14.56 10.17 6.98
C ASN A 267 -15.02 11.00 5.78
N ALA A 268 -15.56 12.21 6.00
CA ALA A 268 -15.88 13.15 4.93
C ALA A 268 -14.62 13.55 4.15
N GLU A 269 -13.52 13.82 4.85
CA GLU A 269 -12.23 14.16 4.21
C GLU A 269 -11.67 12.97 3.43
N ARG A 270 -11.73 11.75 3.98
CA ARG A 270 -11.34 10.53 3.26
C ARG A 270 -12.20 10.32 2.02
N ALA A 271 -13.52 10.43 2.12
CA ALA A 271 -14.45 10.30 1.00
C ALA A 271 -14.19 11.36 -0.08
N TYR A 272 -13.93 12.61 0.32
CA TYR A 272 -13.56 13.68 -0.60
C TYR A 272 -12.22 13.41 -1.29
N ASN A 273 -11.23 12.87 -0.56
CA ASN A 273 -9.89 12.57 -1.07
C ASN A 273 -9.85 11.42 -2.09
N TYR A 274 -10.89 10.59 -2.19
CA TYR A 274 -11.04 9.64 -3.30
C TYR A 274 -11.19 10.34 -4.66
N GLY A 275 -11.54 11.63 -4.67
CA GLY A 275 -11.78 12.37 -5.91
C GLY A 275 -13.08 11.94 -6.59
N ARG A 276 -13.33 12.48 -7.79
CA ARG A 276 -14.54 12.14 -8.55
C ARG A 276 -14.42 10.75 -9.16
N LEU A 277 -14.96 9.74 -8.47
CA LEU A 277 -15.08 8.39 -9.02
C LEU A 277 -16.32 8.29 -9.91
N HIS A 278 -16.17 7.68 -11.08
CA HIS A 278 -17.30 7.42 -11.97
C HIS A 278 -17.95 6.10 -11.55
N GLY A 279 -19.28 6.12 -11.38
CA GLY A 279 -20.07 4.98 -10.95
C GLY A 279 -21.55 5.17 -11.27
N ALA A 280 -22.32 4.09 -11.24
CA ALA A 280 -23.74 4.05 -11.61
C ALA A 280 -24.66 4.83 -10.65
N SER A 281 -24.14 5.36 -9.53
CA SER A 281 -24.90 6.18 -8.59
C SER A 281 -25.04 7.60 -9.11
N GLY A 282 -26.28 8.08 -9.32
CA GLY A 282 -26.58 9.46 -9.73
C GLY A 282 -26.21 10.56 -8.71
N ILE A 283 -25.56 10.20 -7.60
CA ILE A 283 -25.07 11.13 -6.58
C ILE A 283 -23.58 11.36 -6.81
N ASN A 284 -23.18 12.64 -6.95
CA ASN A 284 -21.78 13.03 -7.00
C ASN A 284 -21.18 13.01 -5.59
N VAL A 285 -20.83 11.81 -5.12
CA VAL A 285 -20.29 11.51 -3.78
C VAL A 285 -19.10 12.39 -3.43
N TYR A 286 -18.24 12.66 -4.42
CA TYR A 286 -17.11 13.56 -4.30
C TYR A 286 -17.56 14.97 -3.91
N ALA A 287 -18.48 15.55 -4.68
CA ALA A 287 -18.96 16.90 -4.41
C ALA A 287 -19.69 16.99 -3.06
N GLU A 288 -20.53 16.01 -2.77
CA GLU A 288 -21.25 15.91 -1.51
C GLU A 288 -20.32 15.77 -0.29
N SER A 289 -19.29 14.94 -0.39
CA SER A 289 -18.27 14.80 0.66
C SER A 289 -17.49 16.10 0.86
N GLY A 290 -17.17 16.82 -0.21
CA GLY A 290 -16.47 18.11 -0.11
C GLY A 290 -17.30 19.19 0.57
N VAL A 291 -18.63 19.19 0.40
CA VAL A 291 -19.53 20.05 1.19
C VAL A 291 -19.49 19.68 2.68
N LEU A 292 -19.45 18.39 3.02
CA LEU A 292 -19.30 17.95 4.41
C LEU A 292 -17.95 18.39 5.00
N VAL A 293 -16.86 18.28 4.24
CA VAL A 293 -15.54 18.76 4.68
C VAL A 293 -15.55 20.26 4.93
N ALA A 294 -16.16 21.04 4.03
CA ALA A 294 -16.30 22.48 4.24
C ALA A 294 -17.07 22.78 5.53
N ARG A 295 -18.16 22.06 5.82
CA ARG A 295 -18.91 22.21 7.08
C ARG A 295 -18.08 21.84 8.30
N CYS A 296 -17.27 20.79 8.20
CA CYS A 296 -16.37 20.40 9.27
C CYS A 296 -15.31 21.48 9.57
N LEU A 297 -14.75 22.08 8.53
CA LEU A 297 -13.78 23.16 8.65
C LEU A 297 -14.39 24.45 9.23
N THR A 298 -15.69 24.70 9.02
CA THR A 298 -16.34 25.92 9.52
C THR A 298 -17.06 25.73 10.86
N ASN A 299 -17.70 24.58 11.08
CA ASN A 299 -18.70 24.39 12.13
C ASN A 299 -18.32 23.35 13.20
N VAL A 300 -17.21 22.63 13.03
CA VAL A 300 -16.75 21.63 14.02
C VAL A 300 -15.44 22.11 14.65
N PRO A 301 -15.47 22.73 15.85
CA PRO A 301 -14.29 23.33 16.49
C PRO A 301 -13.12 22.37 16.67
N SER A 302 -13.41 21.15 17.11
CA SER A 302 -12.40 20.12 17.34
C SER A 302 -11.71 19.64 16.06
N TYR A 303 -12.34 19.83 14.90
CA TYR A 303 -11.76 19.53 13.59
C TYR A 303 -11.05 20.73 12.98
N ASN A 304 -11.64 21.93 13.11
CA ASN A 304 -11.10 23.15 12.50
C ASN A 304 -9.78 23.61 13.11
N GLN A 305 -9.57 23.40 14.42
CA GLN A 305 -8.35 23.78 15.16
C GLN A 305 -7.09 23.07 14.67
N ARG A 306 -7.25 21.99 13.88
CA ARG A 306 -6.13 21.24 13.28
C ARG A 306 -5.49 21.96 12.10
N PHE A 307 -6.09 23.06 11.64
CA PHE A 307 -5.65 23.80 10.47
C PHE A 307 -5.40 25.25 10.86
N SER A 308 -4.35 25.85 10.32
CA SER A 308 -4.04 27.27 10.52
C SER A 308 -5.09 28.18 9.89
N ASN A 309 -5.59 27.83 8.70
CA ASN A 309 -6.59 28.61 7.95
C ASN A 309 -7.78 27.73 7.50
N PRO A 310 -8.62 27.26 8.42
CA PRO A 310 -9.70 26.32 8.10
C PRO A 310 -10.79 26.96 7.23
N GLN A 311 -11.10 28.25 7.45
CA GLN A 311 -12.09 28.98 6.65
C GLN A 311 -11.65 29.15 5.19
N ASP A 312 -10.40 29.52 4.93
CA ASP A 312 -9.87 29.63 3.56
C ASP A 312 -9.82 28.26 2.86
N ARG A 313 -9.49 27.21 3.61
CA ARG A 313 -9.54 25.84 3.09
C ARG A 313 -10.97 25.46 2.70
N ALA A 314 -11.97 25.78 3.52
CA ALA A 314 -13.38 25.57 3.19
C ALA A 314 -13.81 26.40 1.97
N LYS A 315 -13.43 27.69 1.88
CA LYS A 315 -13.71 28.55 0.72
C LYS A 315 -13.16 27.96 -0.57
N ARG A 316 -11.91 27.49 -0.60
CA ARG A 316 -11.29 26.87 -1.79
C ARG A 316 -12.01 25.60 -2.24
N ILE A 317 -12.41 24.74 -1.29
CA ILE A 317 -13.19 23.54 -1.59
C ILE A 317 -14.54 23.94 -2.20
N LEU A 318 -15.28 24.85 -1.56
CA LEU A 318 -16.59 25.29 -2.04
C LEU A 318 -16.52 26.01 -3.39
N GLN A 319 -15.47 26.80 -3.65
CA GLN A 319 -15.21 27.42 -4.95
C GLN A 319 -15.00 26.36 -6.04
N ASN A 320 -14.16 25.35 -5.79
CA ASN A 320 -13.95 24.26 -6.74
C ASN A 320 -15.25 23.50 -7.05
N LEU A 321 -16.05 23.19 -6.03
CA LEU A 321 -17.32 22.48 -6.20
C LEU A 321 -18.38 23.33 -6.90
N SER A 322 -18.45 24.62 -6.58
CA SER A 322 -19.35 25.58 -7.21
C SER A 322 -19.05 25.74 -8.70
N THR A 323 -17.78 25.93 -9.06
CA THR A 323 -17.36 26.24 -10.43
C THR A 323 -17.23 24.99 -11.28
N ASN A 324 -16.58 23.93 -10.78
CA ASN A 324 -16.23 22.75 -11.58
C ASN A 324 -17.26 21.62 -11.48
N GLN A 325 -18.06 21.56 -10.41
CA GLN A 325 -19.11 20.56 -10.23
C GLN A 325 -20.52 21.16 -10.29
N ASN A 326 -20.64 22.48 -10.53
CA ASN A 326 -21.91 23.21 -10.55
C ASN A 326 -22.79 22.96 -9.29
N HIS A 327 -22.17 22.70 -8.13
CA HIS A 327 -22.88 22.17 -6.97
C HIS A 327 -23.68 23.27 -6.24
N ALA A 328 -25.01 23.14 -6.19
CA ALA A 328 -25.92 24.17 -5.66
C ALA A 328 -25.66 24.50 -4.18
N VAL A 329 -25.51 23.48 -3.33
CA VAL A 329 -25.22 23.69 -1.89
C VAL A 329 -23.87 24.36 -1.69
N ALA A 330 -22.89 24.08 -2.56
CA ALA A 330 -21.57 24.70 -2.44
C ALA A 330 -21.62 26.19 -2.79
N LYS A 331 -22.39 26.55 -3.84
CA LYS A 331 -22.67 27.95 -4.20
C LYS A 331 -23.34 28.71 -3.05
N HIS A 332 -24.36 28.10 -2.43
CA HIS A 332 -25.06 28.72 -1.32
C HIS A 332 -24.15 28.92 -0.11
N MET A 333 -23.44 27.87 0.30
CA MET A 333 -22.54 27.92 1.45
C MET A 333 -21.39 28.91 1.23
N LEU A 334 -20.84 29.00 0.01
CA LEU A 334 -19.82 29.99 -0.32
C LEU A 334 -20.34 31.43 -0.19
N LYS A 335 -21.60 31.70 -0.55
CA LYS A 335 -22.22 33.03 -0.37
C LYS A 335 -22.38 33.39 1.10
N GLN A 336 -22.62 32.41 1.98
CA GLN A 336 -22.75 32.62 3.43
C GLN A 336 -21.41 32.85 4.14
N MET A 337 -20.28 32.63 3.47
CA MET A 337 -18.93 32.81 4.01
C MET A 337 -18.27 34.13 3.59
N LYS A 338 -19.00 35.01 2.90
CA LYS A 338 -18.58 36.37 2.56
C LYS A 338 -18.92 37.30 3.71
#